data_AF-A0A6L8A058-F1
#
_entry.id   AF-A0A6L8A058-F1
#
_cell.length_a   1.000
_cell.length_b   1.000
_cell.length_c   1.000
_cell.angle_alpha   90.00
_cell.angle_beta   90.00
_cell.angle_gamma   90.00
#
_symmetry.space_group_name_H-M   'P 1'
#
loop_
_entity.id
_entity.type
_entity.pdbx_description
1 polymer ?
#
loop_
_entity_poly.entity_id
_entity_poly.type
_entity_poly.pdbx_seq_one_letter_code
_entity_poly.pdbx_strand_id
1 'polypeptide(L)'
;MKAAVCRAFDAPLEIADIELRPPGQGEVGVAIAACAVCHSDLHAMDGAWGGYLPAVYGHEAAGHVTAIGEGVADIAKGDPVVVTPIRACGTCPSCAGGHPATCETPYDRVRDSPLRDRDGTPVEQGISAAAFAERVVVDRSQVQKIPADIGMDTACLLSCGVITGFGAVTNTADVKPGS
;
A
#
# COMPACT_ATOMS: atom_id res chain seq x y z
N MET A 1 -8.91 -14.43 5.30
CA MET A 1 -8.28 -14.44 3.95
C MET A 1 -6.83 -14.83 4.13
N LYS A 2 -6.15 -15.36 3.12
CA LYS A 2 -4.73 -15.69 3.25
C LYS A 2 -3.84 -14.44 3.15
N ALA A 3 -2.77 -14.44 3.93
CA ALA A 3 -1.68 -13.47 3.85
C ALA A 3 -0.35 -14.11 4.26
N ALA A 4 0.75 -13.53 3.78
CA ALA A 4 2.10 -13.87 4.21
C ALA A 4 2.47 -12.99 5.42
N VAL A 5 2.47 -13.59 6.61
CA VAL A 5 2.65 -12.91 7.88
C VAL A 5 4.10 -13.05 8.34
N CYS A 6 4.72 -11.91 8.64
CA CYS A 6 5.99 -11.85 9.36
C CYS A 6 5.70 -11.92 10.85
N ARG A 7 6.14 -12.99 11.51
CA ARG A 7 5.96 -13.19 12.96
C ARG A 7 7.23 -12.92 13.77
N ALA A 8 8.38 -13.02 13.11
CA ALA A 8 9.69 -12.74 13.66
C ALA A 8 10.53 -12.07 12.57
N PHE A 9 11.37 -11.12 12.96
CA PHE A 9 12.34 -10.54 12.05
C PHE A 9 13.35 -11.59 11.60
N ASP A 10 13.84 -11.46 10.37
CA ASP A 10 14.83 -12.36 9.75
C ASP A 10 14.38 -13.84 9.72
N ALA A 11 13.07 -14.06 9.65
CA ALA A 11 12.46 -15.39 9.53
C ALA A 11 11.58 -15.49 8.28
N PRO A 12 11.40 -16.70 7.71
CA PRO A 12 10.47 -16.91 6.60
C PRO A 12 9.04 -16.47 6.95
N LEU A 13 8.34 -15.91 5.97
CA LEU A 13 6.93 -15.56 6.10
C LEU A 13 6.06 -16.81 6.27
N GLU A 14 5.05 -16.71 7.13
CA GLU A 14 4.04 -17.76 7.32
C GLU A 14 2.79 -17.43 6.51
N ILE A 15 2.32 -18.36 5.66
CA ILE A 15 1.02 -18.22 5.03
C ILE A 15 -0.07 -18.59 6.05
N ALA A 16 -0.75 -17.57 6.58
CA ALA A 16 -1.80 -17.73 7.57
C ALA A 16 -3.12 -17.13 7.08
N ASP A 17 -4.23 -17.55 7.69
CA ASP A 17 -5.49 -16.85 7.51
C ASP A 17 -5.60 -15.72 8.53
N ILE A 18 -5.82 -14.51 8.04
CA ILE A 18 -6.02 -13.30 8.85
C ILE A 18 -7.41 -12.71 8.60
N GLU A 19 -7.87 -11.90 9.54
CA GLU A 19 -9.09 -11.12 9.43
C GLU A 19 -8.79 -9.74 8.84
N LEU A 20 -9.61 -9.32 7.89
CA LEU A 20 -9.60 -7.99 7.29
C LEU A 20 -10.98 -7.38 7.51
N ARG A 21 -11.05 -6.26 8.23
CA ARG A 21 -12.31 -5.53 8.38
C ARG A 21 -12.73 -4.89 7.04
N PRO A 22 -14.03 -4.65 6.80
CA PRO A 22 -14.46 -3.87 5.65
C PRO A 22 -13.89 -2.43 5.67
N PRO A 23 -13.80 -1.75 4.51
CA PRO A 23 -13.36 -0.37 4.45
C PRO A 23 -14.30 0.55 5.23
N GLY A 24 -13.72 1.43 6.04
CA GLY A 24 -14.40 2.50 6.76
C GLY A 24 -14.48 3.77 5.92
N GLN A 25 -14.82 4.90 6.55
CA GLN A 25 -14.88 6.20 5.88
C GLN A 25 -13.53 6.55 5.21
N GLY A 26 -13.58 6.96 3.94
CA GLY A 26 -12.39 7.35 3.16
C GLY A 26 -11.54 6.18 2.66
N GLU A 27 -11.89 4.94 2.98
CA GLU A 27 -11.09 3.76 2.62
C GLU A 27 -11.65 3.01 1.41
N VAL A 28 -10.77 2.23 0.78
CA VAL A 28 -11.10 1.40 -0.38
C VAL A 28 -10.61 -0.02 -0.14
N GLY A 29 -11.47 -1.00 -0.40
CA GLY A 29 -11.11 -2.42 -0.41
C GLY A 29 -10.68 -2.86 -1.79
N VAL A 30 -9.53 -3.52 -1.91
CA VAL A 30 -8.98 -3.99 -3.19
C VAL A 30 -8.65 -5.49 -3.09
N ALA A 31 -9.06 -6.28 -4.09
CA ALA A 31 -8.55 -7.63 -4.27
C ALA A 31 -7.25 -7.56 -5.04
N ILE A 32 -6.18 -8.06 -4.44
CA ILE A 32 -4.83 -8.00 -5.01
C ILE A 32 -4.72 -9.08 -6.10
N ALA A 33 -4.35 -8.64 -7.30
CA ALA A 33 -4.10 -9.53 -8.44
C ALA A 33 -2.60 -9.81 -8.62
N ALA A 34 -1.76 -8.83 -8.32
CA ALA A 34 -0.30 -8.96 -8.32
C ALA A 34 0.31 -8.06 -7.25
N CYS A 35 1.37 -8.55 -6.60
CA CYS A 35 2.24 -7.75 -5.76
C CYS A 35 3.69 -8.13 -6.03
N ALA A 36 4.54 -7.15 -6.32
CA ALA A 36 5.97 -7.33 -6.45
C ALA A 36 6.67 -7.28 -5.09
N VAL A 37 7.88 -7.83 -5.03
CA VAL A 37 8.72 -7.80 -3.83
C VAL A 37 9.77 -6.71 -4.01
N CYS A 38 9.74 -5.71 -3.14
CA CYS A 38 10.69 -4.61 -3.15
C CYS A 38 11.74 -4.79 -2.05
N HIS A 39 12.92 -4.20 -2.23
CA HIS A 39 13.98 -4.26 -1.22
C HIS A 39 13.56 -3.59 0.11
N SER A 40 12.67 -2.60 0.05
CA SER A 40 12.06 -1.99 1.24
C SER A 40 11.24 -2.98 2.07
N ASP A 41 10.57 -3.95 1.44
CA ASP A 41 9.86 -5.01 2.18
C ASP A 41 10.89 -5.90 2.90
N LEU A 42 11.99 -6.25 2.23
CA LEU A 42 13.07 -7.06 2.82
C LEU A 42 13.68 -6.39 4.05
N HIS A 43 14.00 -5.09 3.97
CA HIS A 43 14.52 -4.30 5.10
C HIS A 43 13.53 -4.15 6.27
N ALA A 44 12.24 -4.24 6.01
CA ALA A 44 11.27 -4.25 7.08
C ALA A 44 11.18 -5.64 7.73
N MET A 45 11.22 -6.70 6.92
CA MET A 45 11.16 -8.10 7.36
C MET A 45 12.43 -8.57 8.09
N ASP A 46 13.61 -8.07 7.74
CA ASP A 46 14.87 -8.37 8.43
C ASP A 46 15.03 -7.58 9.74
N GLY A 47 14.15 -6.60 10.00
CA GLY A 47 14.14 -5.76 11.19
C GLY A 47 15.10 -4.56 11.15
N ALA A 48 15.72 -4.25 10.00
CA ALA A 48 16.66 -3.13 9.87
C ALA A 48 16.04 -1.77 10.21
N TRP A 49 14.73 -1.61 10.04
CA TRP A 49 13.99 -0.39 10.39
C TRP A 49 13.27 -0.47 11.75
N GLY A 50 13.39 -1.60 12.46
CA GLY A 50 12.51 -1.94 13.57
C GLY A 50 11.05 -2.07 13.11
N GLY A 51 10.11 -1.80 14.01
CA GLY A 51 8.67 -1.91 13.75
C GLY A 51 7.98 -2.84 14.74
N TYR A 52 6.74 -3.22 14.43
CA TYR A 52 5.93 -4.08 15.24
C TYR A 52 5.66 -5.40 14.53
N LEU A 53 5.55 -6.47 15.31
CA LEU A 53 5.18 -7.79 14.82
C LEU A 53 3.99 -8.33 15.63
N PRO A 54 3.10 -9.14 15.04
CA PRO A 54 3.14 -9.62 13.65
C PRO A 54 2.81 -8.52 12.62
N ALA A 55 3.33 -8.66 11.40
CA ALA A 55 3.12 -7.71 10.30
C ALA A 55 2.81 -8.42 8.98
N VAL A 56 2.09 -7.75 8.08
CA VAL A 56 1.98 -8.15 6.67
C VAL A 56 2.57 -7.02 5.83
N TYR A 57 3.59 -7.34 5.02
CA TYR A 57 4.29 -6.38 4.15
C TYR A 57 3.74 -6.41 2.71
N GLY A 58 4.48 -5.85 1.76
CA GLY A 58 4.09 -5.71 0.37
C GLY A 58 3.43 -4.36 0.12
N HIS A 59 4.01 -3.56 -0.78
CA HIS A 59 3.52 -2.23 -1.13
C HIS A 59 3.59 -1.89 -2.62
N GLU A 60 4.08 -2.84 -3.44
CA GLU A 60 4.06 -2.76 -4.90
C GLU A 60 2.91 -3.59 -5.44
N ALA A 61 1.69 -3.06 -5.48
CA ALA A 61 0.50 -3.89 -5.73
C ALA A 61 -0.48 -3.30 -6.74
N ALA A 62 -1.16 -4.20 -7.45
CA ALA A 62 -2.24 -3.87 -8.36
C ALA A 62 -3.37 -4.90 -8.23
N GLY A 63 -4.59 -4.46 -8.52
CA GLY A 63 -5.77 -5.27 -8.32
C GLY A 63 -7.05 -4.59 -8.76
N HIS A 64 -8.17 -5.09 -8.22
CA HIS A 64 -9.50 -4.59 -8.55
C HIS A 64 -10.23 -4.15 -7.30
N VAL A 65 -10.91 -3.01 -7.38
CA VAL A 65 -11.71 -2.48 -6.28
C VAL A 65 -12.86 -3.44 -5.98
N THR A 66 -13.00 -3.82 -4.72
CA THR A 66 -14.03 -4.75 -4.25
C THR A 66 -15.09 -4.10 -3.39
N ALA A 67 -14.72 -3.06 -2.63
CA ALA A 67 -15.60 -2.32 -1.74
C ALA A 67 -15.13 -0.87 -1.60
N ILE A 68 -16.08 0.01 -1.30
CA ILE A 68 -15.86 1.46 -1.21
C ILE A 68 -16.43 1.91 0.13
N GLY A 69 -15.62 2.62 0.90
CA GLY A 69 -15.99 3.24 2.15
C GLY A 69 -16.81 4.52 1.97
N GLU A 70 -17.45 4.98 3.04
CA GLU A 70 -18.20 6.23 3.03
C GLU A 70 -17.31 7.43 2.62
N GLY A 71 -17.85 8.34 1.82
CA GLY A 71 -17.14 9.55 1.38
C GLY A 71 -16.22 9.37 0.17
N VAL A 72 -16.03 8.16 -0.33
CA VAL A 72 -15.30 7.89 -1.59
C VAL A 72 -16.29 7.88 -2.75
N ALA A 73 -16.08 8.76 -3.75
CA ALA A 73 -17.06 8.98 -4.83
C ALA A 73 -16.48 8.89 -6.25
N ASP A 74 -15.16 8.83 -6.39
CA ASP A 74 -14.43 8.98 -7.66
C ASP A 74 -13.78 7.68 -8.16
N ILE A 75 -14.04 6.57 -7.47
CA ILE A 75 -13.64 5.20 -7.85
C ILE A 75 -14.85 4.29 -7.73
N ALA A 76 -14.97 3.28 -8.59
CA ALA A 76 -16.06 2.31 -8.60
C ALA A 76 -15.57 0.88 -8.34
N LYS A 77 -16.46 0.02 -7.82
CA LYS A 77 -16.21 -1.43 -7.71
C LYS A 77 -15.91 -2.01 -9.09
N GLY A 78 -14.88 -2.84 -9.18
CA GLY A 78 -14.39 -3.44 -10.41
C GLY A 78 -13.33 -2.60 -11.13
N ASP A 79 -13.08 -1.36 -10.73
CA ASP A 79 -12.02 -0.55 -11.33
C ASP A 79 -10.64 -1.23 -11.14
N PRO A 80 -9.83 -1.32 -12.20
CA PRO A 80 -8.44 -1.74 -12.10
C PRO A 80 -7.61 -0.61 -11.49
N VAL A 81 -6.81 -0.93 -10.49
CA VAL A 81 -6.08 0.06 -9.69
C VAL A 81 -4.68 -0.41 -9.31
N VAL A 82 -3.79 0.54 -9.08
CA VAL A 82 -2.57 0.35 -8.29
C VAL A 82 -2.78 0.79 -6.85
N VAL A 83 -2.04 0.19 -5.93
CA VAL A 83 -2.01 0.52 -4.50
C VAL A 83 -0.60 0.96 -4.12
N THR A 84 -0.46 2.21 -3.67
CA THR A 84 0.83 2.79 -3.23
C THR A 84 0.94 2.86 -1.71
N PRO A 85 2.15 2.79 -1.12
CA PRO A 85 2.32 3.02 0.32
C PRO A 85 2.08 4.48 0.74
N ILE A 86 1.97 5.40 -0.21
CA ILE A 86 1.88 6.84 0.03
C ILE A 86 0.45 7.25 0.39
N ARG A 87 0.22 7.63 1.65
CA ARG A 87 -1.02 8.27 2.11
C ARG A 87 -0.91 9.79 2.01
N ALA A 88 -1.98 10.45 1.61
CA ALA A 88 -2.07 11.90 1.54
C ALA A 88 -3.40 12.42 2.12
N CYS A 89 -3.35 13.23 3.18
CA CYS A 89 -4.53 13.75 3.85
C CYS A 89 -5.21 14.92 3.13
N GLY A 90 -4.55 15.52 2.12
CA GLY A 90 -5.06 16.65 1.35
C GLY A 90 -5.05 18.01 2.07
N THR A 91 -4.72 18.06 3.38
CA THR A 91 -4.91 19.28 4.20
C THR A 91 -3.69 19.73 5.01
N CYS A 92 -2.69 18.87 5.25
CA CYS A 92 -1.44 19.26 5.91
C CYS A 92 -0.62 20.23 5.03
N PRO A 93 0.36 20.97 5.58
CA PRO A 93 1.17 21.93 4.82
C PRO A 93 1.78 21.35 3.54
N SER A 94 2.39 20.16 3.60
CA SER A 94 2.89 19.46 2.41
C SER A 94 1.81 19.17 1.38
N CYS A 95 0.65 18.64 1.78
CA CYS A 95 -0.45 18.36 0.85
C CYS A 95 -1.02 19.66 0.24
N ALA A 96 -1.26 20.68 1.07
CA ALA A 96 -1.78 21.98 0.63
C ALA A 96 -0.79 22.72 -0.30
N GLY A 97 0.51 22.47 -0.13
CA GLY A 97 1.58 22.95 -1.00
C GLY A 97 1.78 22.15 -2.29
N GLY A 98 0.98 21.11 -2.55
CA GLY A 98 1.11 20.29 -3.76
C GLY A 98 2.16 19.17 -3.67
N HIS A 99 2.58 18.81 -2.46
CA HIS A 99 3.56 17.74 -2.19
C HIS A 99 2.90 16.58 -1.42
N PRO A 100 1.93 15.87 -2.00
CA PRO A 100 1.20 14.81 -1.30
C PRO A 100 2.07 13.60 -0.92
N ALA A 101 3.21 13.41 -1.61
CA ALA A 101 4.13 12.32 -1.34
C ALA A 101 4.88 12.45 0.00
N THR A 102 4.92 13.65 0.58
CA THR A 102 5.54 13.93 1.87
C THR A 102 4.51 14.37 2.90
N CYS A 103 3.32 13.76 2.86
CA CYS A 103 2.26 14.05 3.81
C CYS A 103 2.76 13.95 5.26
N GLU A 104 2.45 14.97 6.04
CA GLU A 104 2.90 15.08 7.43
C GLU A 104 1.91 14.45 8.43
N THR A 105 0.72 14.06 7.97
CA THR A 105 -0.28 13.46 8.84
C THR A 105 0.16 12.05 9.23
N PRO A 106 0.36 11.77 10.54
CA PRO A 106 0.81 10.47 10.98
C PRO A 106 -0.28 9.42 10.77
N TYR A 107 0.14 8.19 10.48
CA TYR A 107 -0.72 7.01 10.41
C TYR A 107 -0.12 5.90 11.29
N ASP A 108 -0.90 5.42 12.27
CA ASP A 108 -0.47 4.35 13.16
C ASP A 108 -0.78 2.99 12.51
N ARG A 109 0.24 2.37 11.93
CA ARG A 109 0.11 1.11 11.18
C ARG A 109 -0.25 -0.10 12.03
N VAL A 110 -0.32 0.02 13.37
CA VAL A 110 -0.75 -1.07 14.26
C VAL A 110 -2.16 -0.79 14.77
N ARG A 111 -2.35 0.38 15.39
CA ARG A 111 -3.65 0.77 15.97
C ARG A 111 -4.71 0.89 14.88
N ASP A 112 -4.38 1.56 13.79
CA ASP A 112 -5.30 1.88 12.70
C ASP A 112 -5.26 0.81 11.60
N SER A 113 -4.51 -0.28 11.79
CA SER A 113 -4.46 -1.42 10.87
C SER A 113 -5.84 -2.04 10.70
N PRO A 114 -6.26 -2.35 9.46
CA PRO A 114 -7.48 -3.10 9.21
C PRO A 114 -7.31 -4.61 9.43
N LEU A 115 -6.10 -5.07 9.78
CA LEU A 115 -5.75 -6.48 9.92
C LEU A 115 -5.77 -6.93 11.38
N ARG A 116 -6.31 -8.12 11.61
CA ARG A 116 -6.23 -8.85 12.88
C ARG A 116 -5.83 -10.30 12.63
N ASP A 117 -5.04 -10.88 13.52
CA ASP A 117 -4.84 -12.32 13.57
C ASP A 117 -6.12 -12.98 14.13
N ARG A 118 -6.26 -14.30 14.00
CA ARG A 118 -7.48 -15.05 14.37
C ARG A 118 -7.85 -14.95 15.84
N ASP A 119 -6.87 -14.66 16.69
CA ASP A 119 -7.07 -14.46 18.13
C ASP A 119 -7.43 -13.00 18.48
N GLY A 120 -7.58 -12.13 17.48
CA GLY A 120 -7.87 -10.72 17.62
C GLY A 120 -6.63 -9.83 17.81
N THR A 121 -5.42 -10.40 17.77
CA THR A 121 -4.18 -9.63 17.89
C THR A 121 -4.02 -8.66 16.71
N PRO A 122 -3.73 -7.36 16.94
CA PRO A 122 -3.39 -6.42 15.87
C PRO A 122 -2.20 -6.89 15.04
N VAL A 123 -2.34 -6.87 13.72
CA VAL A 123 -1.26 -7.15 12.76
C VAL A 123 -0.87 -5.84 12.09
N GLU A 124 0.40 -5.47 12.09
CA GLU A 124 0.86 -4.22 11.46
C GLU A 124 0.53 -4.22 9.97
N GLN A 125 -0.07 -3.13 9.48
CA GLN A 125 -0.23 -2.86 8.05
C GLN A 125 1.12 -2.39 7.49
N GLY A 126 2.00 -3.34 7.19
CA GLY A 126 3.38 -3.09 6.77
C GLY A 126 3.47 -2.15 5.58
N ILE A 127 4.34 -1.13 5.71
CA ILE A 127 4.57 -0.07 4.71
C ILE A 127 3.23 0.53 4.22
N SER A 128 2.26 0.64 5.14
CA SER A 128 0.95 1.26 4.93
C SER A 128 0.04 0.58 3.89
N ALA A 129 0.39 -0.60 3.36
CA ALA A 129 -0.37 -1.28 2.32
C ALA A 129 -0.74 -2.74 2.68
N ALA A 130 0.24 -3.53 3.15
CA ALA A 130 0.08 -4.94 3.49
C ALA A 130 -0.43 -5.83 2.33
N ALA A 131 0.13 -5.65 1.14
CA ALA A 131 -0.33 -6.30 -0.08
C ALA A 131 0.24 -7.71 -0.34
N PHE A 132 1.06 -8.27 0.55
CA PHE A 132 1.32 -9.72 0.61
C PHE A 132 0.12 -10.46 1.22
N ALA A 133 -1.09 -10.10 0.78
CA ALA A 133 -2.37 -10.65 1.18
C ALA A 133 -3.31 -10.70 -0.02
N GLU A 134 -4.33 -11.56 0.04
CA GLU A 134 -5.32 -11.68 -1.05
C GLU A 134 -6.13 -10.38 -1.27
N ARG A 135 -6.29 -9.56 -0.23
CA ARG A 135 -7.02 -8.29 -0.27
C ARG A 135 -6.38 -7.28 0.67
N VAL A 136 -6.61 -6.00 0.40
CA VAL A 136 -6.21 -4.88 1.27
C VAL A 136 -7.36 -3.93 1.51
N VAL A 137 -7.28 -3.17 2.60
CA VAL A 137 -8.06 -1.95 2.84
C VAL A 137 -7.07 -0.81 3.06
N VAL A 138 -7.15 0.22 2.24
CA VAL A 138 -6.21 1.36 2.23
C VAL A 138 -6.98 2.67 2.13
N ASP A 139 -6.30 3.79 2.42
CA ASP A 139 -6.87 5.12 2.19
C ASP A 139 -7.18 5.31 0.71
N ARG A 140 -8.22 6.08 0.39
CA ARG A 140 -8.51 6.46 -1.00
C ARG A 140 -7.29 7.09 -1.68
N SER A 141 -6.49 7.92 -1.00
CA SER A 141 -5.30 8.55 -1.59
C SER A 141 -4.23 7.56 -2.06
N GLN A 142 -4.24 6.32 -1.56
CA GLN A 142 -3.31 5.26 -1.94
C GLN A 142 -3.72 4.50 -3.20
N VAL A 143 -4.90 4.79 -3.75
CA VAL A 143 -5.46 4.03 -4.87
C VAL A 143 -5.51 4.92 -6.10
N GLN A 144 -4.95 4.45 -7.22
CA GLN A 144 -5.07 5.14 -8.49
C GLN A 144 -5.60 4.20 -9.56
N LYS A 145 -6.66 4.63 -10.25
CA LYS A 145 -7.22 3.91 -11.39
C LYS A 145 -6.23 3.89 -12.55
N ILE A 146 -6.10 2.73 -13.17
CA ILE A 146 -5.25 2.50 -14.35
C ILE A 146 -6.09 2.11 -15.56
N PRO A 147 -5.54 2.22 -16.79
CA PRO A 147 -6.15 1.63 -17.98
C PRO A 147 -6.32 0.11 -17.83
N ALA A 148 -7.43 -0.41 -18.35
CA ALA A 148 -7.80 -1.82 -18.20
C ALA A 148 -6.96 -2.80 -19.05
N ASP A 149 -6.17 -2.28 -19.99
CA ASP A 149 -5.31 -3.03 -20.91
C ASP A 149 -3.88 -3.24 -20.38
N ILE A 150 -3.55 -2.69 -19.21
CA ILE A 150 -2.27 -2.94 -18.54
C ILE A 150 -2.37 -4.22 -17.70
N GLY A 151 -1.46 -5.17 -17.91
CA GLY A 151 -1.35 -6.37 -17.08
C GLY A 151 -1.03 -6.03 -15.62
N MET A 152 -1.69 -6.70 -14.67
CA MET A 152 -1.58 -6.39 -13.23
C MET A 152 -0.16 -6.63 -12.68
N ASP A 153 0.53 -7.63 -13.21
CA ASP A 153 1.93 -7.95 -12.93
C ASP A 153 2.91 -6.85 -13.35
N THR A 154 2.57 -6.10 -14.41
CA THR A 154 3.31 -4.92 -14.86
C THR A 154 2.88 -3.68 -14.08
N ALA A 155 1.57 -3.52 -13.86
CA ALA A 155 1.00 -2.36 -13.20
C ALA A 155 1.47 -2.22 -11.75
N CYS A 156 1.66 -3.32 -11.01
CA CYS A 156 2.06 -3.27 -9.61
C CYS A 156 3.42 -2.57 -9.38
N LEU A 157 4.32 -2.61 -10.37
CA LEU A 157 5.62 -1.93 -10.34
C LEU A 157 5.49 -0.40 -10.40
N LEU A 158 4.34 0.12 -10.84
CA LEU A 158 4.06 1.56 -10.94
C LEU A 158 3.70 2.20 -9.60
N SER A 159 3.64 1.45 -8.49
CA SER A 159 3.31 2.02 -7.17
C SER A 159 4.50 2.27 -6.24
N CYS A 160 5.71 1.88 -6.65
CA CYS A 160 6.97 2.23 -5.97
C CYS A 160 8.14 2.39 -6.96
N GLY A 161 8.99 1.36 -7.15
CA GLY A 161 10.33 1.52 -7.72
C GLY A 161 10.40 2.25 -9.07
N VAL A 162 9.49 1.92 -10.01
CA VAL A 162 9.49 2.53 -11.36
C VAL A 162 9.19 4.03 -11.29
N ILE A 163 8.12 4.41 -10.60
CA ILE A 163 7.71 5.82 -10.50
C ILE A 163 8.69 6.63 -9.65
N THR A 164 9.33 6.02 -8.65
CA THR A 164 10.37 6.68 -7.84
C THR A 164 11.58 7.00 -8.70
N GLY A 165 12.10 6.04 -9.47
CA GLY A 165 13.24 6.27 -10.36
C GLY A 165 12.92 7.29 -11.46
N PHE A 166 11.76 7.17 -12.09
CA PHE A 166 11.31 8.12 -13.11
C PHE A 166 11.14 9.53 -12.54
N GLY A 167 10.42 9.67 -11.43
CA GLY A 167 10.16 10.95 -10.77
C GLY A 167 11.44 11.63 -10.26
N ALA A 168 12.45 10.87 -9.83
CA ALA A 168 13.74 11.43 -9.46
C ALA A 168 14.40 12.17 -10.64
N VAL A 169 14.30 11.64 -11.85
CA VAL A 169 14.84 12.26 -13.07
C VAL A 169 13.98 13.44 -13.52
N THR A 170 12.67 13.26 -13.62
CA THR A 170 11.77 14.24 -14.26
C THR A 170 11.28 15.33 -13.33
N ASN A 171 11.09 15.03 -12.04
CA ASN A 171 10.45 15.95 -11.10
C ASN A 171 11.46 16.55 -10.12
N THR A 172 12.44 15.77 -9.67
CA THR A 172 13.45 16.23 -8.70
C THR A 172 14.68 16.84 -9.38
N ALA A 173 15.31 16.09 -10.29
CA ALA A 173 16.49 16.57 -11.00
C ALA A 173 16.13 17.47 -12.21
N ASP A 174 14.90 17.36 -12.74
CA ASP A 174 14.41 18.12 -13.88
C ASP A 174 15.37 18.08 -15.09
N VAL A 175 15.85 16.87 -15.40
CA VAL A 175 16.88 16.61 -16.42
C VAL A 175 16.40 17.08 -17.80
N LYS A 176 17.23 17.84 -18.50
CA LYS A 176 16.93 18.39 -19.83
C LYS A 176 17.47 17.50 -20.95
N PRO A 177 16.81 17.47 -22.13
CA PRO A 177 17.34 16.73 -23.28
C PRO A 177 18.78 17.15 -23.62
N GLY A 178 19.68 16.17 -23.76
CA GLY A 178 21.08 16.39 -24.13
C GLY A 178 22.01 16.87 -23.00
N SER A 179 21.60 16.70 -21.74
CA SER A 179 22.47 16.88 -20.57
C SER A 179 23.50 15.77 -20.39
#